data_AF-L1LFF1-F1
#
_entry.id   AF-L1LFF1-F1
#
_cell.length_a   1.000
_cell.length_b   1.000
_cell.length_c   1.000
_cell.angle_alpha   90.00
_cell.angle_beta   90.00
_cell.angle_gamma   90.00
#
_symmetry.space_group_name_H-M   'P 1'
#
loop_
_entity.id
_entity.type
_entity.pdbx_description
1 polymer ?
#
loop_
_entity_poly.entity_id
_entity_poly.type
_entity_poly.pdbx_seq_one_letter_code
_entity_poly.pdbx_strand_id
1 'polypeptide(L)'
;MANEEVIIKLLQKPKGDPPAAKEYNGGGNGVTIKVKRTTHPPGSDFYRYEHRADNGGKFTLLEILDDNGKKINLPKVKNVPELPKNNVNSVSAYYWKHDNENPSKVLVVGVTTESDGTKYYAKSSGSPKWHRFNFSSPPKQSLPPEDLEKKLDDFNCKRNKAVTIDLYYVVSKDGIKNGKGTQYCCYNHYHRGAEKVTVTPVTIPCAQCGHNASSISYQKHSISDSRYSIAAIKYNEGGQYSGKKKSIKLTGLDFPTSDVESIYALYSNKTKEPVLIYLYSPKSNAKGWYHKGTQDSKPWTEIPNLKDITPEIINNCKEDNWSKLKGALESVGCGPNPGDTHPQLASHFTANIPKPFSALFPKLAAEAQLQAVSSDDESPGDNTTAIIGGAVGGTIGTGLIGVAAWKGPALLAQLIARL
;
A
#
# COMPACT_ATOMS: atom_id res chain seq x y z
N MET A 1 23.49 -36.45 -9.94
CA MET A 1 23.22 -36.10 -8.52
C MET A 1 21.75 -35.80 -8.42
N ALA A 2 21.01 -36.47 -7.53
CA ALA A 2 19.60 -36.15 -7.31
C ALA A 2 19.54 -34.75 -6.69
N ASN A 3 18.76 -33.84 -7.29
CA ASN A 3 18.56 -32.52 -6.72
C ASN A 3 17.78 -32.67 -5.42
N GLU A 4 18.26 -32.05 -4.35
CA GLU A 4 17.64 -32.15 -3.04
C GLU A 4 16.29 -31.43 -3.03
N GLU A 5 15.23 -32.12 -2.60
CA GLU A 5 13.87 -31.59 -2.54
C GLU A 5 13.64 -30.84 -1.24
N VAL A 6 13.17 -29.59 -1.32
CA VAL A 6 13.04 -28.67 -0.18
C VAL A 6 11.62 -28.14 -0.06
N ILE A 7 11.13 -28.14 1.18
CA ILE A 7 9.91 -27.47 1.64
C ILE A 7 10.29 -26.16 2.33
N ILE A 8 9.84 -25.04 1.75
CA ILE A 8 10.04 -23.72 2.35
C ILE A 8 8.93 -23.44 3.36
N LYS A 9 9.31 -23.06 4.59
CA LYS A 9 8.37 -22.83 5.70
C LYS A 9 8.42 -21.35 6.10
N LEU A 10 7.42 -20.56 5.68
CA LEU A 10 7.41 -19.11 5.94
C LEU A 10 7.32 -18.75 7.43
N LEU A 11 6.78 -19.64 8.26
CA LEU A 11 6.77 -19.51 9.72
C LEU A 11 8.20 -19.50 10.33
N GLN A 12 9.21 -20.03 9.64
CA GLN A 12 10.59 -20.06 10.13
C GLN A 12 11.27 -18.72 9.91
N LYS A 13 11.17 -17.84 10.90
CA LYS A 13 11.70 -16.47 10.88
C LYS A 13 12.69 -16.24 12.03
N PRO A 14 13.83 -15.56 11.80
CA PRO A 14 14.68 -15.09 12.88
C PRO A 14 14.02 -13.96 13.68
N LYS A 15 14.30 -13.90 14.98
CA LYS A 15 13.87 -12.83 15.90
C LYS A 15 14.94 -11.72 16.01
N GLY A 16 14.62 -10.57 16.61
CA GLY A 16 15.55 -9.45 16.88
C GLY A 16 15.39 -8.28 15.90
N ASP A 17 16.44 -7.49 15.67
CA ASP A 17 16.52 -6.51 14.58
C ASP A 17 17.21 -7.06 13.34
N PRO A 18 16.97 -6.55 12.12
CA PRO A 18 17.75 -6.90 10.94
C PRO A 18 19.16 -6.28 11.00
N PRO A 19 20.22 -6.99 10.57
CA PRO A 19 20.20 -8.34 10.01
C PRO A 19 20.10 -9.42 11.10
N ALA A 20 19.24 -10.41 10.87
CA ALA A 20 19.18 -11.60 11.73
C ALA A 20 19.07 -12.87 10.87
N ALA A 21 19.51 -14.00 11.41
CA ALA A 21 19.51 -15.28 10.72
C ALA A 21 19.00 -16.43 11.61
N LYS A 22 18.40 -17.44 10.98
CA LYS A 22 17.96 -18.69 11.61
C LYS A 22 18.06 -19.82 10.61
N GLU A 23 18.33 -21.03 11.08
CA GLU A 23 18.35 -22.24 10.25
C GLU A 23 17.23 -23.21 10.61
N TYR A 24 16.82 -24.02 9.64
CA TYR A 24 15.88 -25.12 9.84
C TYR A 24 16.07 -26.21 8.79
N ASN A 25 15.64 -27.44 9.11
CA ASN A 25 15.64 -28.54 8.13
C ASN A 25 14.48 -28.36 7.12
N GLY A 26 14.86 -28.19 5.85
CA GLY A 26 13.97 -27.98 4.72
C GLY A 26 13.13 -29.20 4.33
N GLY A 27 13.35 -30.36 4.95
CA GLY A 27 12.87 -31.64 4.43
C GLY A 27 13.75 -32.15 3.30
N GLY A 28 13.59 -33.43 2.94
CA GLY A 28 14.35 -34.12 1.87
C GLY A 28 15.85 -34.23 2.16
N ASN A 29 16.38 -35.44 2.31
CA ASN A 29 17.83 -35.74 2.39
C ASN A 29 18.69 -34.89 3.37
N GLY A 30 18.08 -34.13 4.29
CA GLY A 30 18.81 -33.34 5.29
C GLY A 30 19.20 -31.91 4.88
N VAL A 31 18.59 -31.31 3.85
CA VAL A 31 18.94 -29.92 3.46
C VAL A 31 18.67 -28.94 4.60
N THR A 32 19.69 -28.19 4.99
CA THR A 32 19.56 -27.08 5.94
C THR A 32 19.28 -25.79 5.18
N ILE A 33 18.21 -25.10 5.57
CA ILE A 33 17.79 -23.82 5.01
C ILE A 33 18.13 -22.70 5.99
N LYS A 34 18.91 -21.74 5.53
CA LYS A 34 19.23 -20.49 6.22
C LYS A 34 18.23 -19.41 5.81
N VAL A 35 17.64 -18.76 6.80
CA VAL A 35 16.70 -17.63 6.62
C VAL A 35 17.37 -16.36 7.08
N LYS A 36 17.54 -15.39 6.19
CA LYS A 36 18.06 -14.06 6.51
C LYS A 36 16.94 -13.03 6.49
N ARG A 37 16.79 -12.26 7.56
CA ARG A 37 15.89 -11.09 7.60
C ARG A 37 16.66 -9.81 7.29
N THR A 38 16.11 -9.00 6.39
CA THR A 38 16.61 -7.66 6.02
C THR A 38 15.46 -6.68 5.81
N THR A 39 15.72 -5.38 5.86
CA THR A 39 14.77 -4.38 5.32
C THR A 39 14.87 -4.33 3.80
N HIS A 40 13.78 -4.55 3.08
CA HIS A 40 13.77 -4.50 1.62
C HIS A 40 12.42 -4.04 1.04
N PRO A 41 12.41 -3.04 0.14
CA PRO A 41 13.58 -2.28 -0.36
C PRO A 41 14.35 -1.54 0.74
N PRO A 42 15.65 -1.21 0.53
CA PRO A 42 16.45 -0.53 1.53
C PRO A 42 15.78 0.78 1.99
N GLY A 43 15.68 1.01 3.30
CA GLY A 43 15.03 2.20 3.87
C GLY A 43 13.50 2.18 3.87
N SER A 44 12.87 1.09 3.41
CA SER A 44 11.41 0.91 3.49
C SER A 44 10.96 0.29 4.82
N ASP A 45 9.64 0.23 5.01
CA ASP A 45 8.99 -0.35 6.18
C ASP A 45 8.61 -1.83 5.98
N PHE A 46 9.35 -2.52 5.12
CA PHE A 46 9.12 -3.91 4.79
C PHE A 46 10.30 -4.79 5.16
N TYR A 47 10.01 -5.94 5.77
CA TYR A 47 10.98 -7.01 5.98
C TYR A 47 10.96 -7.99 4.80
N ARG A 48 12.14 -8.42 4.40
CA ARG A 48 12.36 -9.58 3.52
C ARG A 48 13.00 -10.70 4.33
N TYR A 49 12.35 -11.87 4.30
CA TYR A 49 12.87 -13.13 4.82
C TYR A 49 13.30 -13.99 3.65
N GLU A 50 14.60 -14.13 3.47
CA GLU A 50 15.20 -14.84 2.35
C GLU A 50 15.67 -16.22 2.81
N HIS A 51 15.03 -17.26 2.27
CA HIS A 51 15.31 -18.66 2.49
C HIS A 51 16.27 -19.17 1.41
N ARG A 52 17.44 -19.67 1.81
CA ARG A 52 18.50 -20.22 0.94
C ARG A 52 19.03 -21.53 1.52
N ALA A 53 19.52 -22.44 0.69
CA ALA A 53 20.32 -23.55 1.19
C ALA A 53 21.58 -23.01 1.89
N ASP A 54 21.92 -23.54 3.06
CA ASP A 54 23.03 -23.01 3.87
C ASP A 54 24.40 -23.17 3.17
N ASN A 55 24.55 -24.23 2.38
CA ASN A 55 25.71 -24.44 1.51
C ASN A 55 25.77 -23.49 0.29
N GLY A 56 24.81 -22.58 0.14
CA GLY A 56 24.67 -21.68 -1.01
C GLY A 56 24.24 -22.37 -2.31
N GLY A 57 23.94 -23.67 -2.25
CA GLY A 57 23.55 -24.50 -3.39
C GLY A 57 22.14 -24.20 -3.89
N LYS A 58 21.85 -24.74 -5.07
CA LYS A 58 20.50 -24.74 -5.66
C LYS A 58 19.73 -25.95 -5.16
N PHE A 59 18.41 -25.84 -5.08
CA PHE A 59 17.55 -26.93 -4.64
C PHE A 59 16.32 -27.10 -5.55
N THR A 60 15.67 -28.26 -5.42
CA THR A 60 14.34 -28.50 -6.00
C THR A 60 13.28 -28.04 -5.02
N LEU A 61 12.49 -27.02 -5.38
CA LEU A 61 11.38 -26.53 -4.55
C LEU A 61 10.18 -27.45 -4.68
N LEU A 62 9.87 -28.19 -3.61
CA LEU A 62 8.72 -29.08 -3.53
C LEU A 62 7.43 -28.29 -3.27
N GLU A 63 7.44 -27.44 -2.24
CA GLU A 63 6.33 -26.57 -1.89
C GLU A 63 6.74 -25.41 -0.98
N ILE A 64 5.83 -24.45 -0.83
CA ILE A 64 5.93 -23.34 0.11
C ILE A 64 4.75 -23.43 1.07
N LEU A 65 5.03 -23.50 2.36
CA LEU A 65 4.04 -23.46 3.44
C LEU A 65 3.95 -22.03 4.00
N ASP A 66 2.73 -21.52 4.12
CA ASP A 66 2.45 -20.19 4.68
C ASP A 66 2.73 -20.12 6.20
N ASP A 67 2.47 -18.96 6.80
CA ASP A 67 2.66 -18.73 8.24
C ASP A 67 1.80 -19.67 9.13
N ASN A 68 0.76 -20.30 8.60
CA ASN A 68 -0.08 -21.27 9.30
C ASN A 68 0.28 -22.72 8.97
N GLY A 69 1.41 -22.95 8.28
CA GLY A 69 1.82 -24.28 7.82
C GLY A 69 0.98 -24.82 6.67
N LYS A 70 0.12 -24.00 6.03
CA LYS A 70 -0.72 -24.43 4.91
C LYS A 70 0.00 -24.23 3.60
N LYS A 71 -0.14 -25.19 2.68
CA LYS A 71 0.44 -25.09 1.34
C LYS A 71 -0.08 -23.87 0.59
N ILE A 72 0.83 -23.08 0.04
CA ILE A 72 0.53 -22.00 -0.90
C ILE A 72 0.14 -22.64 -2.23
N ASN A 73 -1.16 -22.73 -2.48
CA ASN A 73 -1.70 -23.23 -3.74
C ASN A 73 -1.60 -22.14 -4.80
N LEU A 74 -0.65 -22.31 -5.72
CA LEU A 74 -0.54 -21.49 -6.91
C LEU A 74 -1.35 -22.12 -8.05
N PRO A 75 -2.05 -21.30 -8.84
CA PRO A 75 -2.90 -21.79 -9.90
C PRO A 75 -2.08 -22.46 -10.97
N LYS A 76 -2.58 -23.62 -11.40
CA LYS A 76 -2.28 -24.17 -12.72
C LYS A 76 -3.08 -23.38 -13.75
N VAL A 77 -2.71 -22.12 -14.00
CA VAL A 77 -3.30 -21.40 -15.14
C VAL A 77 -2.72 -22.03 -16.40
N LYS A 78 -3.58 -22.42 -17.35
CA LYS A 78 -3.12 -22.83 -18.68
C LYS A 78 -2.21 -21.72 -19.22
N ASN A 79 -0.95 -22.04 -19.50
CA ASN A 79 0.11 -21.13 -19.98
C ASN A 79 0.80 -20.22 -18.94
N VAL A 80 0.52 -20.35 -17.63
CA VAL A 80 1.40 -19.77 -16.60
C VAL A 80 2.30 -20.89 -16.05
N PRO A 81 3.63 -20.73 -16.08
CA PRO A 81 4.53 -21.74 -15.54
C PRO A 81 4.15 -22.07 -14.10
N GLU A 82 4.12 -23.36 -13.77
CA GLU A 82 4.10 -23.81 -12.38
C GLU A 82 5.24 -23.11 -11.60
N LEU A 83 5.20 -23.20 -10.26
CA LEU A 83 6.33 -22.80 -9.44
C LEU A 83 7.64 -23.31 -10.08
N PRO A 84 8.68 -22.46 -10.21
CA PRO A 84 9.99 -22.96 -10.60
C PRO A 84 10.37 -24.06 -9.62
N LYS A 85 10.36 -25.31 -10.10
CA LYS A 85 10.67 -26.48 -9.29
C LYS A 85 12.17 -26.68 -9.20
N ASN A 86 12.87 -26.61 -10.34
CA ASN A 86 14.29 -26.94 -10.40
C ASN A 86 15.16 -25.68 -10.31
N ASN A 87 16.38 -25.87 -9.81
CA ASN A 87 17.42 -24.83 -9.77
C ASN A 87 17.00 -23.56 -9.03
N VAL A 88 16.25 -23.70 -7.93
CA VAL A 88 15.86 -22.57 -7.10
C VAL A 88 17.06 -22.14 -6.26
N ASN A 89 17.41 -20.85 -6.36
CA ASN A 89 18.48 -20.25 -5.57
C ASN A 89 17.96 -19.77 -4.22
N SER A 90 16.76 -19.18 -4.19
CA SER A 90 16.16 -18.64 -2.97
C SER A 90 14.66 -18.46 -3.08
N VAL A 91 13.99 -18.50 -1.93
CA VAL A 91 12.61 -18.04 -1.78
C VAL A 91 12.59 -16.88 -0.79
N SER A 92 12.03 -15.74 -1.19
CA SER A 92 11.86 -14.56 -0.34
C SER A 92 10.40 -14.37 0.03
N ALA A 93 10.11 -14.03 1.28
CA ALA A 93 8.79 -13.57 1.71
C ALA A 93 8.87 -12.16 2.28
N TYR A 94 7.92 -11.31 1.89
CA TYR A 94 7.88 -9.90 2.24
C TYR A 94 6.73 -9.62 3.18
N TYR A 95 7.02 -8.87 4.26
CA TYR A 95 6.06 -8.55 5.31
C TYR A 95 6.16 -7.07 5.67
N TRP A 96 5.08 -6.51 6.18
CA TRP A 96 5.11 -5.18 6.78
C TRP A 96 5.74 -5.23 8.18
N LYS A 97 6.67 -4.31 8.48
CA LYS A 97 7.44 -4.35 9.73
C LYS A 97 6.61 -4.03 10.97
N HIS A 98 5.45 -3.39 10.80
CA HIS A 98 4.60 -2.92 11.89
C HIS A 98 3.37 -3.80 12.17
N ASP A 99 3.29 -5.00 11.57
CA ASP A 99 2.19 -5.94 11.87
C ASP A 99 2.28 -6.43 13.33
N ASN A 100 3.48 -6.82 13.77
CA ASN A 100 3.89 -7.18 15.13
C ASN A 100 5.42 -7.51 15.12
N GLU A 101 5.99 -7.93 16.25
CA GLU A 101 7.40 -8.38 16.31
C GLU A 101 7.71 -9.59 15.40
N ASN A 102 6.69 -10.38 15.04
CA ASN A 102 6.82 -11.57 14.19
C ASN A 102 5.74 -11.61 13.10
N PRO A 103 5.87 -10.78 12.04
CA PRO A 103 4.79 -10.52 11.08
C PRO A 103 4.19 -11.80 10.51
N SER A 104 2.88 -11.98 10.57
CA SER A 104 2.19 -13.22 10.14
C SER A 104 1.39 -13.03 8.84
N LYS A 105 1.33 -11.80 8.33
CA LYS A 105 0.64 -11.47 7.08
C LYS A 105 1.66 -11.29 5.96
N VAL A 106 2.05 -12.40 5.33
CA VAL A 106 2.87 -12.34 4.11
C VAL A 106 2.17 -11.49 3.05
N LEU A 107 2.88 -10.51 2.50
CA LEU A 107 2.40 -9.63 1.43
C LEU A 107 2.68 -10.25 0.06
N VAL A 108 3.94 -10.61 -0.17
CA VAL A 108 4.49 -11.12 -1.43
C VAL A 108 5.44 -12.28 -1.17
N VAL A 109 5.47 -13.25 -2.07
CA VAL A 109 6.49 -14.31 -2.13
C VAL A 109 7.25 -14.18 -3.45
N GLY A 110 8.58 -14.15 -3.40
CA GLY A 110 9.47 -14.15 -4.57
C GLY A 110 10.21 -15.47 -4.66
N VAL A 111 10.19 -16.14 -5.82
CA VAL A 111 10.98 -17.34 -6.09
C VAL A 111 12.03 -17.01 -7.13
N THR A 112 13.31 -17.14 -6.75
CA THR A 112 14.45 -16.77 -7.58
C THR A 112 15.13 -18.01 -8.14
N THR A 113 15.26 -18.07 -9.46
CA THR A 113 16.10 -19.04 -10.16
C THR A 113 17.17 -18.32 -10.97
N GLU A 114 18.22 -19.05 -11.32
CA GLU A 114 19.32 -18.53 -12.15
C GLU A 114 18.87 -18.13 -13.56
N SER A 115 17.97 -18.91 -14.17
CA SER A 115 17.57 -18.69 -15.57
C SER A 115 16.50 -17.60 -15.74
N ASP A 116 15.60 -17.46 -14.76
CA ASP A 116 14.37 -16.68 -14.92
C ASP A 116 14.31 -15.45 -14.00
N GLY A 117 15.33 -15.26 -13.15
CA GLY A 117 15.31 -14.25 -12.10
C GLY A 117 14.22 -14.53 -11.07
N THR A 118 13.66 -13.46 -10.49
CA THR A 118 12.65 -13.57 -9.42
C THR A 118 11.23 -13.48 -9.97
N LYS A 119 10.42 -14.52 -9.74
CA LYS A 119 8.97 -14.52 -9.99
C LYS A 119 8.24 -14.16 -8.70
N TYR A 120 7.35 -13.17 -8.76
CA TYR A 120 6.64 -12.65 -7.59
C TYR A 120 5.17 -13.06 -7.58
N TYR A 121 4.71 -13.51 -6.41
CA TYR A 121 3.39 -14.03 -6.16
C TYR A 121 2.75 -13.30 -4.98
N ALA A 122 1.45 -13.02 -5.07
CA ALA A 122 0.70 -12.41 -3.98
C ALA A 122 -0.67 -13.06 -3.80
N LYS A 123 -1.17 -13.01 -2.57
CA LYS A 123 -2.49 -13.51 -2.22
C LYS A 123 -3.60 -12.63 -2.81
N SER A 124 -4.53 -13.21 -3.56
CA SER A 124 -5.80 -12.59 -3.97
C SER A 124 -6.91 -12.97 -2.99
N SER A 125 -8.04 -12.23 -3.03
CA SER A 125 -9.27 -12.61 -2.34
C SER A 125 -10.02 -13.77 -3.04
N GLY A 126 -9.68 -14.10 -4.29
CA GLY A 126 -10.35 -15.14 -5.07
C GLY A 126 -9.72 -16.54 -5.03
N SER A 127 -10.28 -17.46 -5.82
CA SER A 127 -9.67 -18.77 -6.15
C SER A 127 -9.12 -18.70 -7.58
N PRO A 128 -7.82 -18.91 -7.80
CA PRO A 128 -6.78 -19.30 -6.85
C PRO A 128 -6.42 -18.20 -5.84
N LYS A 129 -6.07 -18.62 -4.61
CA LYS A 129 -5.70 -17.69 -3.54
C LYS A 129 -4.41 -16.93 -3.81
N TRP A 130 -3.54 -17.39 -4.71
CA TRP A 130 -2.28 -16.74 -5.03
C TRP A 130 -2.13 -16.54 -6.53
N HIS A 131 -1.56 -15.43 -6.97
CA HIS A 131 -1.32 -15.17 -8.40
C HIS A 131 0.03 -14.49 -8.59
N ARG A 132 0.63 -14.74 -9.74
CA ARG A 132 1.82 -14.01 -10.19
C ARG A 132 1.40 -12.60 -10.60
N PHE A 133 2.22 -11.59 -10.33
CA PHE A 133 1.93 -10.20 -10.73
C PHE A 133 3.07 -9.48 -11.46
N ASN A 134 4.21 -10.13 -11.68
CA ASN A 134 5.29 -9.60 -12.51
C ASN A 134 5.26 -10.18 -13.93
N PHE A 135 4.40 -9.61 -14.78
CA PHE A 135 4.29 -9.94 -16.20
C PHE A 135 4.91 -8.85 -17.08
N SER A 136 6.15 -8.46 -16.82
CA SER A 136 6.88 -7.67 -17.81
C SER A 136 7.20 -8.59 -18.99
N SER A 137 6.87 -8.20 -20.21
CA SER A 137 7.36 -8.86 -21.43
C SER A 137 8.56 -8.07 -21.94
N PRO A 138 9.76 -8.69 -22.06
CA PRO A 138 10.07 -10.10 -21.81
C PRO A 138 10.18 -10.47 -20.31
N PRO A 139 9.82 -11.70 -19.92
CA PRO A 139 9.67 -12.15 -18.52
C PRO A 139 10.96 -12.31 -17.71
N LYS A 140 12.08 -11.71 -18.13
CA LYS A 140 13.43 -12.11 -17.71
C LYS A 140 14.05 -11.29 -16.57
N GLN A 141 13.38 -10.28 -16.02
CA GLN A 141 13.98 -9.45 -14.97
C GLN A 141 13.17 -9.45 -13.68
N SER A 142 13.89 -9.55 -12.56
CA SER A 142 13.34 -9.18 -11.26
C SER A 142 12.74 -7.79 -11.35
N LEU A 143 11.64 -7.55 -10.64
CA LEU A 143 11.10 -6.22 -10.49
C LEU A 143 12.20 -5.29 -9.96
N PRO A 144 12.31 -4.07 -10.51
CA PRO A 144 13.06 -3.00 -9.87
C PRO A 144 12.57 -2.83 -8.41
N PRO A 145 13.47 -2.51 -7.45
CA PRO A 145 13.09 -2.34 -6.05
C PRO A 145 11.91 -1.38 -5.86
N GLU A 146 11.84 -0.32 -6.66
CA GLU A 146 10.80 0.71 -6.59
C GLU A 146 9.43 0.17 -7.02
N ASP A 147 9.39 -0.71 -8.03
CA ASP A 147 8.16 -1.35 -8.47
C ASP A 147 7.70 -2.45 -7.52
N LEU A 148 8.65 -3.16 -6.90
CA LEU A 148 8.35 -4.06 -5.80
C LEU A 148 7.77 -3.29 -4.60
N GLU A 149 8.35 -2.15 -4.24
CA GLU A 149 7.84 -1.30 -3.14
C GLU A 149 6.40 -0.86 -3.38
N LYS A 150 6.09 -0.38 -4.60
CA LYS A 150 4.72 0.01 -4.97
C LYS A 150 3.73 -1.13 -4.76
N LYS A 151 4.13 -2.35 -5.11
CA LYS A 151 3.29 -3.55 -4.91
C LYS A 151 3.16 -3.91 -3.44
N LEU A 152 4.22 -3.74 -2.65
CA LEU A 152 4.16 -3.93 -1.20
C LEU A 152 3.23 -2.90 -0.55
N ASP A 153 3.33 -1.63 -0.91
CA ASP A 153 2.40 -0.57 -0.50
C ASP A 153 0.95 -0.93 -0.88
N ASP A 154 0.70 -1.34 -2.14
CA ASP A 154 -0.63 -1.78 -2.63
C ASP A 154 -1.21 -2.92 -1.74
N PHE A 155 -0.39 -3.92 -1.40
CA PHE A 155 -0.85 -5.04 -0.56
C PHE A 155 -0.96 -4.65 0.91
N ASN A 156 -0.16 -3.69 1.39
CA ASN A 156 -0.24 -3.17 2.75
C ASN A 156 -1.55 -2.40 2.99
N CYS A 157 -1.98 -1.56 2.03
CA CYS A 157 -3.28 -0.87 2.08
C CYS A 157 -4.42 -1.87 2.21
N LYS A 158 -4.39 -2.94 1.40
CA LYS A 158 -5.45 -3.95 1.38
C LYS A 158 -5.50 -4.81 2.65
N ARG A 159 -4.36 -5.30 3.12
CA ARG A 159 -4.29 -6.35 4.15
C ARG A 159 -4.09 -5.80 5.56
N ASN A 160 -3.39 -4.68 5.68
CA ASN A 160 -3.05 -4.08 6.97
C ASN A 160 -3.75 -2.74 7.21
N LYS A 161 -4.60 -2.28 6.29
CA LYS A 161 -5.29 -0.99 6.37
C LYS A 161 -4.29 0.16 6.59
N ALA A 162 -3.13 0.07 5.94
CA ALA A 162 -2.01 0.99 6.10
C ALA A 162 -1.69 1.63 4.75
N VAL A 163 -2.01 2.91 4.61
CA VAL A 163 -1.98 3.67 3.36
C VAL A 163 -0.68 4.46 3.24
N THR A 164 -0.02 4.35 2.10
CA THR A 164 1.10 5.24 1.77
C THR A 164 0.56 6.45 1.02
N ILE A 165 0.76 7.65 1.57
CA ILE A 165 0.43 8.90 0.89
C ILE A 165 1.53 9.20 -0.13
N ASP A 166 1.20 9.14 -1.42
CA ASP A 166 2.11 9.51 -2.49
C ASP A 166 1.83 10.96 -2.93
N LEU A 167 2.68 11.88 -2.50
CA LEU A 167 2.59 13.30 -2.85
C LEU A 167 2.93 13.57 -4.31
N TYR A 168 3.38 12.59 -5.08
CA TYR A 168 3.48 12.79 -6.52
C TYR A 168 2.11 12.82 -7.20
N TYR A 169 1.09 12.21 -6.60
CA TYR A 169 -0.23 12.07 -7.21
C TYR A 169 -0.96 13.41 -7.31
N VAL A 170 -0.61 14.15 -8.37
CA VAL A 170 -1.29 15.37 -8.74
C VAL A 170 -2.55 15.01 -9.50
N VAL A 171 -3.63 15.70 -9.16
CA VAL A 171 -4.89 15.62 -9.89
C VAL A 171 -4.61 16.09 -11.32
N SER A 172 -4.66 15.19 -12.31
CA SER A 172 -4.72 15.63 -13.71
C SER A 172 -6.03 16.37 -13.92
N LYS A 173 -6.03 17.46 -14.72
CA LYS A 173 -7.25 18.27 -14.99
C LYS A 173 -8.39 17.40 -15.54
N ASP A 174 -8.04 16.32 -16.25
CA ASP A 174 -8.99 15.37 -16.83
C ASP A 174 -9.54 14.35 -15.82
N GLY A 175 -8.92 14.22 -14.64
CA GLY A 175 -9.31 13.32 -13.56
C GLY A 175 -10.49 13.84 -12.73
N ILE A 176 -10.78 15.15 -12.76
CA ILE A 176 -11.93 15.75 -12.09
C ILE A 176 -13.16 15.66 -12.99
N LYS A 177 -13.64 14.45 -13.27
CA LYS A 177 -14.96 14.29 -13.88
C LYS A 177 -15.99 14.38 -12.76
N ASN A 178 -16.88 15.38 -12.82
CA ASN A 178 -18.00 15.61 -11.89
C ASN A 178 -17.63 16.12 -10.48
N GLY A 179 -16.56 16.91 -10.34
CA GLY A 179 -16.21 17.55 -9.05
C GLY A 179 -15.72 16.61 -7.95
N LYS A 180 -15.55 15.32 -8.25
CA LYS A 180 -14.92 14.35 -7.35
C LYS A 180 -13.41 14.38 -7.62
N GLY A 181 -12.62 14.69 -6.58
CA GLY A 181 -11.15 14.68 -6.67
C GLY A 181 -10.60 13.32 -7.12
N THR A 182 -9.32 13.25 -7.49
CA THR A 182 -8.71 11.95 -7.82
C THR A 182 -8.51 11.17 -6.54
N GLN A 183 -9.03 9.95 -6.49
CA GLN A 183 -8.87 9.08 -5.33
C GLN A 183 -7.84 7.97 -5.63
N TYR A 184 -7.12 7.51 -4.62
CA TYR A 184 -6.26 6.33 -4.70
C TYR A 184 -6.24 5.57 -3.35
N CYS A 185 -6.17 4.24 -3.34
CA CYS A 185 -5.76 3.48 -2.12
C CYS A 185 -4.24 3.44 -2.09
N CYS A 186 -3.65 3.14 -3.25
CA CYS A 186 -2.23 2.98 -3.59
C CYS A 186 -2.05 3.11 -5.13
N TYR A 187 -0.81 3.00 -5.62
CA TYR A 187 -0.34 3.39 -6.97
C TYR A 187 -1.21 2.95 -8.16
N ASN A 188 -1.95 1.83 -8.08
CA ASN A 188 -2.76 1.31 -9.20
C ASN A 188 -4.27 1.18 -8.92
N HIS A 189 -4.78 1.76 -7.83
CA HIS A 189 -6.16 1.53 -7.43
C HIS A 189 -7.13 2.58 -8.00
N TYR A 190 -7.53 2.40 -9.25
CA TYR A 190 -8.69 3.05 -9.87
C TYR A 190 -9.85 2.05 -9.97
N HIS A 191 -10.49 1.72 -8.85
CA HIS A 191 -11.57 0.73 -8.85
C HIS A 191 -12.69 1.16 -7.90
N ARG A 192 -13.82 1.60 -8.51
CA ARG A 192 -15.19 1.61 -7.96
C ARG A 192 -15.31 1.75 -6.43
N GLY A 193 -14.71 2.77 -5.82
CA GLY A 193 -14.91 3.10 -4.40
C GLY A 193 -13.99 2.39 -3.41
N ALA A 194 -12.95 1.70 -3.89
CA ALA A 194 -11.91 1.10 -3.04
C ALA A 194 -10.78 2.06 -2.70
N GLU A 195 -10.83 3.30 -3.19
CA GLU A 195 -9.84 4.33 -2.93
C GLU A 195 -9.91 4.85 -1.49
N LYS A 196 -8.75 5.17 -0.90
CA LYS A 196 -8.63 5.49 0.54
C LYS A 196 -8.10 6.89 0.83
N VAL A 197 -7.43 7.47 -0.16
CA VAL A 197 -6.96 8.84 -0.19
C VAL A 197 -7.75 9.58 -1.24
N THR A 198 -8.29 10.72 -0.87
CA THR A 198 -8.86 11.69 -1.82
C THR A 198 -7.87 12.82 -2.01
N VAL A 199 -7.58 13.17 -3.26
CA VAL A 199 -6.78 14.34 -3.61
C VAL A 199 -7.69 15.42 -4.18
N THR A 200 -7.69 16.57 -3.53
CA THR A 200 -8.45 17.74 -3.98
C THR A 200 -7.47 18.87 -4.30
N PRO A 201 -7.50 19.43 -5.52
CA PRO A 201 -6.75 20.64 -5.79
C PRO A 201 -7.41 21.80 -5.07
N VAL A 202 -6.60 22.63 -4.43
CA VAL A 202 -7.07 23.85 -3.79
C VAL A 202 -6.23 25.00 -4.30
N THR A 203 -6.89 26.12 -4.55
CA THR A 203 -6.26 27.32 -5.06
C THR A 203 -6.57 28.46 -4.10
N ILE A 204 -5.53 29.16 -3.67
CA ILE A 204 -5.66 30.43 -2.95
C ILE A 204 -5.61 31.55 -4.01
N PRO A 205 -6.74 32.21 -4.30
CA PRO A 205 -6.75 33.31 -5.26
C PRO A 205 -6.15 34.58 -4.64
N CYS A 206 -5.29 35.28 -5.38
CA CYS A 206 -4.97 36.68 -5.12
C CYS A 206 -5.75 37.57 -6.10
N ALA A 207 -6.91 38.04 -5.66
CA ALA A 207 -7.81 38.88 -6.48
C ALA A 207 -7.53 40.40 -6.33
N GLN A 208 -6.34 40.80 -5.90
CA GLN A 208 -6.06 42.21 -5.68
C GLN A 208 -6.06 43.01 -6.99
N CYS A 209 -6.87 44.06 -7.05
CA CYS A 209 -6.88 45.03 -8.15
C CYS A 209 -5.49 45.68 -8.30
N GLY A 210 -4.94 45.67 -9.52
CA GLY A 210 -3.67 46.33 -9.84
C GLY A 210 -2.43 45.42 -9.89
N HIS A 211 -2.56 44.13 -9.57
CA HIS A 211 -1.50 43.13 -9.83
C HIS A 211 -2.01 42.06 -10.79
N ASN A 212 -1.11 41.46 -11.57
CA ASN A 212 -1.43 40.26 -12.33
C ASN A 212 -1.96 39.22 -11.35
N ALA A 213 -3.20 38.75 -11.57
CA ALA A 213 -3.85 37.78 -10.71
C ALA A 213 -2.89 36.61 -10.47
N SER A 214 -2.44 36.46 -9.23
CA SER A 214 -1.55 35.37 -8.83
C SER A 214 -2.36 34.38 -8.00
N SER A 215 -1.98 33.11 -8.02
CA SER A 215 -2.63 32.12 -7.19
C SER A 215 -1.63 31.08 -6.80
N ILE A 216 -1.71 30.61 -5.55
CA ILE A 216 -0.95 29.45 -5.11
C ILE A 216 -1.88 28.26 -5.15
N SER A 217 -1.51 27.23 -5.89
CA SER A 217 -2.21 25.96 -5.91
C SER A 217 -1.47 24.93 -5.07
N TYR A 218 -2.22 24.14 -4.30
CA TYR A 218 -1.73 22.99 -3.56
C TYR A 218 -2.66 21.80 -3.71
N GLN A 219 -2.15 20.62 -3.37
CA GLN A 219 -2.92 19.38 -3.39
C GLN A 219 -3.22 18.96 -1.95
N LYS A 220 -4.50 18.80 -1.61
CA LYS A 220 -4.93 18.26 -0.32
C LYS A 220 -5.14 16.75 -0.47
N HIS A 221 -4.31 15.96 0.18
CA HIS A 221 -4.45 14.51 0.33
C HIS A 221 -5.16 14.22 1.65
N SER A 222 -6.34 13.62 1.64
CA SER A 222 -7.11 13.31 2.84
C SER A 222 -7.53 11.85 2.90
N ILE A 223 -7.48 11.26 4.09
CA ILE A 223 -8.04 9.92 4.36
C ILE A 223 -9.35 10.11 5.10
N SER A 224 -10.44 9.58 4.56
CA SER A 224 -11.77 9.70 5.17
C SER A 224 -12.16 8.50 6.04
N ASP A 225 -11.51 7.35 5.85
CA ASP A 225 -11.80 6.12 6.59
C ASP A 225 -10.86 5.99 7.79
N SER A 226 -11.37 6.25 8.99
CA SER A 226 -10.62 6.22 10.26
C SER A 226 -10.06 4.84 10.63
N ARG A 227 -10.47 3.77 9.92
CA ARG A 227 -9.90 2.42 10.09
C ARG A 227 -8.53 2.28 9.43
N TYR A 228 -8.12 3.27 8.64
CA TYR A 228 -6.83 3.29 7.98
C TYR A 228 -5.83 4.14 8.75
N SER A 229 -4.58 3.66 8.77
CA SER A 229 -3.42 4.43 9.23
C SER A 229 -2.60 4.90 8.03
N ILE A 230 -1.89 6.00 8.18
CA ILE A 230 -0.84 6.40 7.24
C ILE A 230 0.40 5.55 7.55
N ALA A 231 0.81 4.72 6.59
CA ALA A 231 2.01 3.89 6.67
C ALA A 231 3.28 4.70 6.41
N ALA A 232 3.22 5.65 5.48
CA ALA A 232 4.31 6.54 5.12
C ALA A 232 3.78 7.70 4.28
N ILE A 233 4.54 8.79 4.23
CA ILE A 233 4.36 9.88 3.26
C ILE A 233 5.57 9.84 2.32
N LYS A 234 5.33 9.75 1.01
CA LYS A 234 6.39 9.63 -0.01
C LYS A 234 6.25 10.68 -1.10
N TYR A 235 7.34 11.01 -1.76
CA TYR A 235 7.36 11.80 -3.00
C TYR A 235 8.37 11.23 -4.00
N ASN A 236 8.26 11.60 -5.28
CA ASN A 236 9.19 11.20 -6.32
C ASN A 236 10.30 12.24 -6.47
N GLU A 237 11.54 11.86 -6.15
CA GLU A 237 12.74 12.67 -6.36
C GLU A 237 13.05 12.76 -7.86
N GLY A 238 13.18 13.97 -8.40
CA GLY A 238 13.33 14.20 -9.85
C GLY A 238 12.03 14.04 -10.64
N GLY A 239 10.87 13.99 -9.98
CA GLY A 239 9.56 13.91 -10.60
C GLY A 239 9.15 12.52 -11.09
N GLN A 240 8.08 12.44 -11.88
CA GLN A 240 7.36 11.19 -12.22
C GLN A 240 8.24 10.06 -12.75
N TYR A 241 9.17 10.40 -13.63
CA TYR A 241 9.86 9.43 -14.47
C TYR A 241 11.14 8.89 -13.84
N SER A 242 11.57 9.43 -12.70
CA SER A 242 12.79 8.96 -12.04
C SER A 242 12.63 7.56 -11.45
N GLY A 243 11.40 7.19 -11.08
CA GLY A 243 11.11 6.02 -10.27
C GLY A 243 11.58 6.11 -8.80
N LYS A 244 12.46 7.07 -8.47
CA LYS A 244 13.09 7.21 -7.16
C LYS A 244 12.11 7.81 -6.15
N LYS A 245 11.67 6.98 -5.21
CA LYS A 245 10.80 7.41 -4.11
C LYS A 245 11.61 7.78 -2.87
N LYS A 246 11.14 8.79 -2.16
CA LYS A 246 11.68 9.21 -0.88
C LYS A 246 10.57 9.29 0.14
N SER A 247 10.79 8.67 1.30
CA SER A 247 9.91 8.82 2.46
C SER A 247 10.22 10.13 3.19
N ILE A 248 9.18 10.89 3.49
CA ILE A 248 9.24 12.07 4.33
C ILE A 248 9.30 11.60 5.79
N LYS A 249 10.30 12.08 6.52
CA LYS A 249 10.41 11.91 7.97
C LYS A 249 10.08 13.23 8.64
N LEU A 250 9.23 13.21 9.67
CA LEU A 250 8.81 14.39 10.41
C LEU A 250 9.17 14.21 11.88
N THR A 251 9.71 15.25 12.51
CA THR A 251 9.98 15.22 13.94
C THR A 251 8.66 15.18 14.72
N GLY A 252 8.53 14.25 15.67
CA GLY A 252 7.32 14.11 16.49
C GLY A 252 6.18 13.33 15.83
N LEU A 253 6.40 12.75 14.65
CA LEU A 253 5.44 11.87 13.99
C LEU A 253 6.10 10.54 13.63
N ASP A 254 5.70 9.49 14.32
CA ASP A 254 6.08 8.13 13.98
C ASP A 254 5.05 7.49 13.05
N PHE A 255 5.53 6.65 12.14
CA PHE A 255 4.69 5.83 11.28
C PHE A 255 4.67 4.37 11.75
N PRO A 256 3.55 3.64 11.55
CA PRO A 256 2.27 4.14 11.06
C PRO A 256 1.54 5.02 12.08
N THR A 257 0.68 5.92 11.61
CA THR A 257 -0.12 6.80 12.46
C THR A 257 -1.56 6.93 11.97
N SER A 258 -2.52 7.01 12.88
CA SER A 258 -3.93 7.35 12.60
C SER A 258 -4.28 8.79 12.99
N ASP A 259 -3.30 9.56 13.44
CA ASP A 259 -3.53 10.93 13.94
C ASP A 259 -3.62 11.94 12.80
N VAL A 260 -3.11 11.61 11.61
CA VAL A 260 -3.08 12.50 10.45
C VAL A 260 -4.34 12.32 9.62
N GLU A 261 -5.09 13.40 9.45
CA GLU A 261 -6.32 13.39 8.63
C GLU A 261 -6.05 13.88 7.21
N SER A 262 -5.18 14.88 7.05
CA SER A 262 -4.83 15.38 5.72
C SER A 262 -3.43 16.00 5.63
N ILE A 263 -2.87 15.96 4.42
CA ILE A 263 -1.59 16.56 4.06
C ILE A 263 -1.83 17.48 2.87
N TYR A 264 -1.30 18.68 2.96
CA TYR A 264 -1.40 19.70 1.93
C TYR A 264 -0.02 19.89 1.35
N ALA A 265 0.16 19.66 0.05
CA ALA A 265 1.47 19.75 -0.60
C ALA A 265 1.53 20.90 -1.60
N LEU A 266 2.55 21.75 -1.45
CA LEU A 266 2.88 22.84 -2.37
C LEU A 266 4.11 22.42 -3.17
N TYR A 267 4.09 22.68 -4.47
CA TYR A 267 5.10 22.20 -5.40
C TYR A 267 5.85 23.37 -6.05
N SER A 268 7.15 23.17 -6.29
CA SER A 268 7.97 24.10 -7.07
C SER A 268 7.82 23.85 -8.57
N ASN A 269 7.70 24.92 -9.37
CA ASN A 269 7.72 24.79 -10.84
C ASN A 269 9.02 24.20 -11.38
N LYS A 270 10.13 24.44 -10.69
CA LYS A 270 11.47 24.05 -11.17
C LYS A 270 11.68 22.55 -11.05
N THR A 271 11.29 21.97 -9.92
CA THR A 271 11.61 20.57 -9.58
C THR A 271 10.44 19.63 -9.74
N LYS A 272 9.18 20.13 -9.75
CA LYS A 272 7.95 19.33 -9.64
C LYS A 272 7.87 18.48 -8.37
N GLU A 273 8.72 18.79 -7.39
CA GLU A 273 8.74 18.14 -6.07
C GLU A 273 7.94 18.99 -5.07
N PRO A 274 7.34 18.37 -4.04
CA PRO A 274 6.78 19.13 -2.93
C PRO A 274 7.92 19.87 -2.21
N VAL A 275 7.73 21.17 -2.01
CA VAL A 275 8.70 22.03 -1.31
C VAL A 275 8.25 22.36 0.10
N LEU A 276 6.94 22.52 0.29
CA LEU A 276 6.29 22.70 1.58
C LEU A 276 5.16 21.70 1.69
N ILE A 277 4.97 21.17 2.90
CA ILE A 277 3.76 20.45 3.26
C ILE A 277 3.16 21.05 4.52
N TYR A 278 1.84 21.06 4.62
CA TYR A 278 1.14 21.25 5.90
C TYR A 278 0.52 19.93 6.33
N LEU A 279 0.87 19.48 7.54
CA LEU A 279 0.31 18.30 8.16
C LEU A 279 -0.86 18.70 9.06
N TYR A 280 -2.06 18.23 8.73
CA TYR A 280 -3.21 18.37 9.62
C TYR A 280 -3.43 17.10 10.42
N SER A 281 -3.12 17.19 11.71
CA SER A 281 -3.26 16.11 12.68
C SER A 281 -3.85 16.64 13.97
N PRO A 282 -5.17 16.49 14.23
CA PRO A 282 -5.79 17.06 15.42
C PRO A 282 -5.35 16.40 16.73
N LYS A 283 -4.72 15.21 16.65
CA LYS A 283 -4.29 14.41 17.81
C LYS A 283 -2.78 14.41 18.04
N SER A 284 -1.99 14.90 17.10
CA SER A 284 -0.53 14.93 17.19
C SER A 284 0.00 16.37 17.36
N ASN A 285 1.12 16.48 18.06
CA ASN A 285 1.92 17.70 18.11
C ASN A 285 2.71 17.97 16.82
N ALA A 286 2.75 17.02 15.88
CA ALA A 286 3.37 17.20 14.57
C ALA A 286 2.51 17.98 13.56
N LYS A 287 1.44 18.64 14.01
CA LYS A 287 0.63 19.52 13.18
C LYS A 287 1.44 20.77 12.83
N GLY A 288 1.50 21.15 11.56
CA GLY A 288 2.15 22.39 11.13
C GLY A 288 2.69 22.36 9.71
N TRP A 289 3.38 23.44 9.35
CA TRP A 289 4.09 23.56 8.08
C TRP A 289 5.50 23.00 8.19
N TYR A 290 5.90 22.24 7.18
CA TYR A 290 7.21 21.62 7.08
C TYR A 290 7.82 21.87 5.72
N HIS A 291 9.13 21.99 5.66
CA HIS A 291 9.89 22.01 4.41
C HIS A 291 10.96 20.94 4.36
N LYS A 292 11.36 20.59 3.13
CA LYS A 292 12.48 19.70 2.88
C LYS A 292 13.77 20.33 3.43
N GLY A 293 14.52 19.56 4.22
CA GLY A 293 15.85 19.97 4.67
C GLY A 293 16.87 19.99 3.53
N THR A 294 18.11 20.42 3.83
CA THR A 294 19.20 20.51 2.83
C THR A 294 19.75 19.16 2.39
N GLN A 295 19.39 18.07 3.06
CA GLN A 295 19.87 16.71 2.78
C GLN A 295 18.68 15.75 2.74
N ASP A 296 18.65 14.83 1.78
CA ASP A 296 17.53 13.89 1.60
C ASP A 296 17.38 12.89 2.76
N SER A 297 18.42 12.69 3.56
CA SER A 297 18.38 11.80 4.73
C SER A 297 17.81 12.47 5.99
N LYS A 298 17.74 13.81 6.01
CA LYS A 298 17.30 14.57 7.17
C LYS A 298 15.77 14.65 7.24
N PRO A 299 15.20 14.65 8.45
CA PRO A 299 13.79 14.97 8.63
C PRO A 299 13.44 16.33 8.02
N TRP A 300 12.22 16.45 7.53
CA TRP A 300 11.63 17.73 7.16
C TRP A 300 11.49 18.59 8.40
N THR A 301 11.80 19.88 8.26
CA THR A 301 11.90 20.82 9.38
C THR A 301 10.63 21.66 9.45
N GLU A 302 10.10 21.84 10.66
CA GLU A 302 8.94 22.70 10.91
C GLU A 302 9.30 24.16 10.59
N ILE A 303 8.32 24.94 10.12
CA ILE A 303 8.45 26.36 9.79
C ILE A 303 7.83 27.19 10.92
N PRO A 304 8.62 27.72 11.89
CA PRO A 304 8.07 28.32 13.11
C PRO A 304 7.21 29.55 12.86
N ASN A 305 7.54 30.35 11.84
CA ASN A 305 6.78 31.55 11.47
C ASN A 305 5.40 31.23 10.86
N LEU A 306 5.09 29.96 10.62
CA LEU A 306 3.79 29.49 10.12
C LEU A 306 3.01 28.62 11.13
N LYS A 307 3.45 28.53 12.39
CA LYS A 307 2.88 27.61 13.39
C LYS A 307 1.36 27.71 13.55
N ASP A 308 0.83 28.93 13.55
CA ASP A 308 -0.61 29.20 13.74
C ASP A 308 -1.36 29.43 12.43
N ILE A 309 -0.69 29.21 11.29
CA ILE A 309 -1.24 29.46 9.97
C ILE A 309 -1.68 28.13 9.36
N THR A 310 -2.96 28.02 9.01
CA THR A 310 -3.49 26.86 8.28
C THR A 310 -3.77 27.20 6.81
N PRO A 311 -3.79 26.22 5.90
CA PRO A 311 -4.16 26.46 4.51
C PRO A 311 -5.53 27.14 4.34
N GLU A 312 -6.49 26.87 5.23
CA GLU A 312 -7.86 27.40 5.17
C GLU A 312 -7.96 28.90 5.52
N ILE A 313 -7.08 29.39 6.40
CA ILE A 313 -7.12 30.81 6.79
C ILE A 313 -6.40 31.69 5.76
N ILE A 314 -5.53 31.13 4.92
CA ILE A 314 -4.85 31.88 3.85
C ILE A 314 -5.82 32.00 2.66
N ASN A 315 -6.82 32.87 2.78
CA ASN A 315 -7.89 33.00 1.80
C ASN A 315 -7.73 34.21 0.86
N ASN A 316 -6.76 35.09 1.14
CA ASN A 316 -6.48 36.27 0.33
C ASN A 316 -4.99 36.68 0.44
N CYS A 317 -4.54 37.56 -0.45
CA CYS A 317 -3.15 38.02 -0.51
C CYS A 317 -2.87 39.33 0.26
N LYS A 318 -3.87 39.88 0.97
CA LYS A 318 -3.71 41.12 1.76
C LYS A 318 -3.30 40.84 3.21
N GLU A 319 -3.39 39.60 3.65
CA GLU A 319 -3.08 39.21 5.02
C GLU A 319 -1.58 38.95 5.22
N ASP A 320 -1.11 39.28 6.43
CA ASP A 320 0.23 38.93 6.90
C ASP A 320 0.54 37.44 6.72
N ASN A 321 -0.48 36.59 6.80
CA ASN A 321 -0.38 35.14 6.60
C ASN A 321 0.12 34.78 5.20
N TRP A 322 -0.35 35.49 4.17
CA TRP A 322 0.11 35.30 2.79
C TRP A 322 1.57 35.68 2.65
N SER A 323 1.96 36.84 3.18
CA SER A 323 3.36 37.31 3.15
C SER A 323 4.30 36.33 3.86
N LYS A 324 3.87 35.74 4.98
CA LYS A 324 4.64 34.70 5.69
C LYS A 324 4.77 33.42 4.88
N LEU A 325 3.68 32.93 4.26
CA LEU A 325 3.74 31.74 3.39
C LEU A 325 4.66 32.00 2.19
N LYS A 326 4.56 33.19 1.58
CA LYS A 326 5.42 33.61 0.48
C LYS A 326 6.89 33.63 0.89
N GLY A 327 7.22 34.22 2.04
CA GLY A 327 8.58 34.23 2.57
C GLY A 327 9.12 32.81 2.83
N ALA A 328 8.26 31.90 3.29
CA ALA A 328 8.64 30.49 3.47
C ALA A 328 8.93 29.80 2.11
N LEU A 329 8.10 30.04 1.08
CA LEU A 329 8.34 29.56 -0.28
C LEU A 329 9.64 30.14 -0.87
N GLU A 330 9.89 31.43 -0.68
CA GLU A 330 11.12 32.10 -1.11
C GLU A 330 12.36 31.49 -0.43
N SER A 331 12.27 31.18 0.86
CA SER A 331 13.38 30.57 1.62
C SER A 331 13.78 29.17 1.12
N VAL A 332 12.87 28.45 0.46
CA VAL A 332 13.13 27.13 -0.14
C VAL A 332 13.45 27.21 -1.64
N GLY A 333 13.69 28.41 -2.17
CA GLY A 333 14.12 28.62 -3.55
C GLY A 333 12.99 28.66 -4.60
N CYS A 334 11.73 28.74 -4.16
CA CYS A 334 10.64 29.15 -5.05
C CYS A 334 10.75 30.66 -5.30
N GLY A 335 10.63 31.10 -6.55
CA GLY A 335 10.79 32.51 -6.89
C GLY A 335 9.77 33.41 -6.19
N PRO A 336 10.03 34.73 -6.11
CA PRO A 336 9.13 35.70 -5.47
C PRO A 336 7.82 35.91 -6.23
N ASN A 337 7.67 35.32 -7.42
CA ASN A 337 6.45 35.36 -8.20
C ASN A 337 5.65 34.08 -7.94
N PRO A 338 4.44 34.16 -7.32
CA PRO A 338 3.61 32.97 -7.09
C PRO A 338 3.20 32.24 -8.37
N GLY A 339 3.33 32.88 -9.55
CA GLY A 339 3.23 32.23 -10.86
C GLY A 339 4.31 31.17 -11.13
N ASP A 340 5.37 31.15 -10.33
CA ASP A 340 6.39 30.10 -10.27
C ASP A 340 5.98 28.90 -9.39
N THR A 341 4.73 28.85 -8.92
CA THR A 341 4.06 27.65 -8.42
C THR A 341 3.04 27.18 -9.46
N HIS A 342 2.84 25.87 -9.64
CA HIS A 342 2.35 25.34 -10.92
C HIS A 342 0.82 25.16 -10.86
N PRO A 343 0.01 25.99 -11.54
CA PRO A 343 -1.35 25.59 -11.94
C PRO A 343 -1.34 24.60 -13.12
N GLN A 344 -0.16 24.35 -13.72
CA GLN A 344 0.01 23.63 -14.98
C GLN A 344 0.42 22.16 -14.82
N LEU A 345 0.51 21.61 -13.60
CA LEU A 345 0.87 20.17 -13.46
C LEU A 345 -0.30 19.35 -13.99
N ALA A 346 -1.48 19.96 -14.02
CA ALA A 346 -2.66 19.45 -14.63
C ALA A 346 -2.76 19.67 -16.17
N SER A 347 -2.01 20.59 -16.80
CA SER A 347 -2.07 20.81 -18.27
C SER A 347 -1.04 20.00 -19.08
N HIS A 348 -0.02 19.42 -18.45
CA HIS A 348 0.93 18.54 -19.15
C HIS A 348 0.46 17.09 -19.30
N PHE A 349 -0.65 16.69 -18.67
CA PHE A 349 -1.19 15.33 -18.81
C PHE A 349 -2.01 15.12 -20.09
N THR A 350 -2.41 16.17 -20.80
CA THR A 350 -3.22 16.06 -22.02
C THR A 350 -2.39 15.76 -23.28
N ALA A 351 -1.07 15.95 -23.27
CA ALA A 351 -0.29 15.97 -24.52
C ALA A 351 0.35 14.63 -24.91
N ASN A 352 0.45 13.62 -24.03
CA ASN A 352 1.13 12.35 -24.35
C ASN A 352 0.54 11.15 -23.61
N ILE A 353 -0.74 10.86 -23.83
CA ILE A 353 -1.30 9.54 -23.55
C ILE A 353 -1.11 8.69 -24.81
N PRO A 354 -0.32 7.60 -24.80
CA PRO A 354 -0.40 6.59 -25.85
C PRO A 354 -1.84 6.10 -25.91
N LYS A 355 -2.45 6.13 -27.10
CA LYS A 355 -3.82 5.66 -27.37
C LYS A 355 -4.13 4.40 -26.55
N PRO A 356 -5.33 4.28 -25.96
CA PRO A 356 -5.65 3.19 -25.06
C PRO A 356 -5.40 1.83 -25.73
N PHE A 357 -4.70 0.96 -25.00
CA PHE A 357 -4.35 -0.43 -25.31
C PHE A 357 -5.58 -1.35 -25.53
N SER A 358 -6.79 -0.78 -25.55
CA SER A 358 -8.07 -1.48 -25.73
C SER A 358 -8.24 -2.09 -27.13
N ALA A 359 -7.37 -1.78 -28.09
CA ALA A 359 -7.46 -2.29 -29.46
C ALA A 359 -6.82 -3.69 -29.65
N LEU A 360 -6.12 -4.26 -28.65
CA LEU A 360 -5.35 -5.49 -28.86
C LEU A 360 -5.96 -6.79 -28.30
N PHE A 361 -6.97 -6.75 -27.42
CA PHE A 361 -7.55 -7.98 -26.86
C PHE A 361 -9.04 -7.85 -26.48
N PRO A 362 -9.97 -7.88 -27.44
CA PRO A 362 -11.41 -7.90 -27.13
C PRO A 362 -11.87 -9.15 -26.36
N LYS A 363 -11.07 -10.22 -26.37
CA LYS A 363 -11.45 -11.53 -25.80
C LYS A 363 -11.34 -11.63 -24.27
N LEU A 364 -10.54 -10.77 -23.60
CA LEU A 364 -10.40 -10.80 -22.14
C LEU A 364 -11.50 -10.03 -21.38
N ALA A 365 -12.17 -9.07 -22.04
CA ALA A 365 -13.22 -8.28 -21.40
C ALA A 365 -14.50 -9.10 -21.12
N ALA A 366 -14.73 -10.15 -21.90
CA ALA A 366 -15.91 -11.03 -21.75
C ALA A 366 -15.79 -12.00 -20.56
N GLU A 367 -14.59 -12.47 -20.22
CA GLU A 367 -14.39 -13.41 -19.09
C GLU A 367 -14.49 -12.71 -17.72
N ALA A 368 -14.24 -11.39 -17.65
CA ALA A 368 -14.36 -10.62 -16.42
C ALA A 368 -15.81 -10.37 -15.97
N GLN A 369 -16.80 -10.46 -16.89
CA GLN A 369 -18.20 -10.25 -16.54
C GLN A 369 -18.86 -11.45 -15.87
N LEU A 370 -18.34 -12.67 -16.05
CA LEU A 370 -18.92 -13.87 -15.42
C LEU A 370 -18.51 -14.11 -13.96
N GLN A 371 -17.45 -13.45 -13.47
CA GLN A 371 -16.92 -13.65 -12.11
C GLN A 371 -17.44 -12.64 -11.07
N ALA A 372 -18.28 -11.66 -11.48
CA ALA A 372 -18.73 -10.58 -10.63
C ALA A 372 -20.02 -10.86 -9.83
N VAL A 373 -20.55 -12.08 -9.88
CA VAL A 373 -21.77 -12.49 -9.15
C VAL A 373 -21.39 -13.49 -8.05
N SER A 374 -20.59 -13.04 -7.08
CA SER A 374 -20.45 -13.66 -5.74
C SER A 374 -19.39 -12.88 -4.97
N SER A 375 -19.83 -11.90 -4.18
CA SER A 375 -19.02 -11.34 -3.11
C SER A 375 -19.94 -11.08 -1.94
N ASP A 376 -20.13 -12.12 -1.13
CA ASP A 376 -20.75 -12.00 0.17
C ASP A 376 -19.73 -11.51 1.21
N ASP A 377 -20.27 -10.69 2.09
CA ASP A 377 -19.69 -10.05 3.26
C ASP A 377 -19.33 -11.13 4.31
N GLU A 378 -18.04 -11.38 4.56
CA GLU A 378 -17.62 -12.26 5.66
C GLU A 378 -17.56 -11.48 6.98
N SER A 379 -18.62 -11.64 7.77
CA SER A 379 -18.66 -11.36 9.21
C SER A 379 -17.71 -12.32 9.97
N PRO A 380 -16.98 -11.87 11.00
CA PRO A 380 -16.08 -12.74 11.75
C PRO A 380 -16.89 -13.75 12.59
N GLY A 381 -16.85 -15.01 12.16
CA GLY A 381 -17.46 -16.14 12.86
C GLY A 381 -16.76 -16.43 14.19
N ASP A 382 -17.55 -16.36 15.25
CA ASP A 382 -17.25 -16.77 16.62
C ASP A 382 -17.13 -18.30 16.68
N ASN A 383 -15.97 -18.81 17.09
CA ASN A 383 -15.66 -20.23 17.11
C ASN A 383 -15.74 -20.82 18.52
N THR A 384 -16.97 -21.05 18.99
CA THR A 384 -17.23 -21.90 20.16
C THR A 384 -16.93 -23.36 19.80
N THR A 385 -15.85 -23.88 20.36
CA THR A 385 -15.42 -25.27 20.18
C THR A 385 -16.24 -26.18 21.10
N ALA A 386 -17.15 -26.97 20.53
CA ALA A 386 -17.86 -28.01 21.27
C ALA A 386 -16.96 -29.24 21.45
N ILE A 387 -16.60 -29.53 22.69
CA ILE A 387 -15.91 -30.76 23.10
C ILE A 387 -16.97 -31.87 23.20
N ILE A 388 -16.88 -32.88 22.34
CA ILE A 388 -17.66 -34.11 22.46
C ILE A 388 -16.92 -35.02 23.44
N GLY A 389 -17.34 -35.00 24.71
CA GLY A 389 -16.98 -35.99 25.71
C GLY A 389 -18.13 -36.98 25.88
N GLY A 390 -17.93 -38.23 25.45
CA GLY A 390 -18.82 -39.33 25.78
C GLY A 390 -18.61 -39.76 27.23
N ALA A 391 -19.69 -39.82 28.01
CA ALA A 391 -19.73 -40.56 29.26
C ALA A 391 -21.14 -41.10 29.53
N VAL A 392 -21.14 -42.23 30.21
CA VAL A 392 -22.18 -43.24 30.31
C VAL A 392 -23.10 -42.96 31.52
N GLY A 393 -24.41 -43.11 31.30
CA GLY A 393 -25.44 -43.62 32.23
C GLY A 393 -25.60 -43.03 33.64
N GLY A 394 -26.84 -42.61 33.96
CA GLY A 394 -27.28 -42.51 35.37
C GLY A 394 -28.48 -41.59 35.66
N THR A 395 -29.70 -42.13 35.48
CA THR A 395 -30.92 -41.95 36.31
C THR A 395 -31.36 -40.60 36.92
N ILE A 396 -32.60 -40.23 36.52
CA ILE A 396 -33.74 -39.68 37.32
C ILE A 396 -33.59 -38.29 37.96
N GLY A 397 -34.44 -37.34 37.52
CA GLY A 397 -34.75 -36.13 38.26
C GLY A 397 -35.66 -35.17 37.51
N THR A 398 -36.94 -35.13 37.90
CA THR A 398 -37.96 -34.17 37.47
C THR A 398 -37.60 -32.73 37.85
N GLY A 399 -37.77 -31.78 36.93
CA GLY A 399 -37.64 -30.35 37.24
C GLY A 399 -38.01 -29.44 36.06
N LEU A 400 -39.25 -28.95 36.06
CA LEU A 400 -39.76 -27.87 35.21
C LEU A 400 -39.07 -26.54 35.53
N ILE A 401 -38.32 -25.95 34.60
CA ILE A 401 -38.12 -24.50 34.51
C ILE A 401 -38.11 -24.10 33.03
N GLY A 402 -39.06 -23.22 32.67
CA GLY A 402 -39.21 -22.68 31.32
C GLY A 402 -38.14 -21.64 30.98
N VAL A 403 -37.69 -21.66 29.74
CA VAL A 403 -36.95 -20.55 29.12
C VAL A 403 -37.69 -20.18 27.84
N ALA A 404 -38.07 -18.91 27.77
CA ALA A 404 -38.79 -18.32 26.65
C ALA A 404 -37.93 -18.34 25.37
N ALA A 405 -38.40 -19.05 24.35
CA ALA A 405 -37.84 -19.00 23.01
C ALA A 405 -38.45 -17.83 22.24
N TRP A 406 -37.67 -16.78 22.05
CA TRP A 406 -38.02 -15.64 21.19
C TRP A 406 -37.79 -16.05 19.73
N LYS A 407 -38.87 -16.30 18.99
CA LYS A 407 -38.86 -16.51 17.53
C LYS A 407 -39.28 -15.22 16.84
N GLY A 408 -38.33 -14.54 16.20
CA GLY A 408 -38.56 -13.41 15.29
C GLY A 408 -38.56 -13.84 13.81
N PRO A 409 -39.15 -13.03 12.91
CA PRO A 409 -39.95 -13.56 11.80
C PRO A 409 -39.20 -13.71 10.48
N ALA A 410 -39.16 -14.93 9.96
CA ALA A 410 -39.02 -15.22 8.54
C ALA A 410 -40.40 -15.15 7.90
N LEU A 411 -40.77 -14.01 7.29
CA LEU A 411 -41.90 -13.86 6.35
C LEU A 411 -41.89 -12.43 5.77
N LEU A 412 -41.07 -12.17 4.74
CA LEU A 412 -41.27 -11.01 3.84
C LEU A 412 -40.57 -11.20 2.49
N ALA A 413 -40.86 -12.31 1.82
CA ALA A 413 -40.39 -12.57 0.45
C ALA A 413 -41.54 -13.09 -0.42
N GLN A 414 -42.58 -12.27 -0.61
CA GLN A 414 -43.59 -12.51 -1.65
C GLN A 414 -44.42 -11.26 -2.02
N LEU A 415 -43.77 -10.09 -2.13
CA LEU A 415 -44.41 -8.89 -2.66
C LEU A 415 -43.36 -7.89 -3.15
N ILE A 416 -42.80 -8.15 -4.34
CA ILE A 416 -42.37 -7.18 -5.38
C ILE A 416 -42.16 -8.05 -6.64
N ALA A 417 -43.29 -8.41 -7.26
CA ALA A 417 -43.37 -8.92 -8.61
C ALA A 417 -44.72 -8.46 -9.17
N ARG A 418 -44.84 -7.14 -9.31
CA ARG A 418 -45.80 -6.35 -10.10
C ARG A 418 -45.77 -4.91 -9.58
N LEU A 419 -44.70 -4.21 -9.92
CA LEU A 419 -44.68 -2.80 -10.32
C LEU A 419 -43.43 -2.59 -11.15
#